data_AF-A0A2V5MWT2-F1
#
_entry.id   AF-A0A2V5MWT2-F1
#
_cell.length_a   1.000
_cell.length_b   1.000
_cell.length_c   1.000
_cell.angle_alpha   90.00
_cell.angle_beta   90.00
_cell.angle_gamma   90.00
#
_symmetry.space_group_name_H-M   'P 1'
#
loop_
_entity.id
_entity.type
_entity.pdbx_description
1 polymer ?
#
loop_
_entity_poly.entity_id
_entity_poly.type
_entity_poly.pdbx_seq_one_letter_code
_entity_poly.pdbx_strand_id
1 'polypeptide(L)'
;MTLRFQGWFRRRSPARKYSGDELPLRSELFSADQMQEHGKTLAGLHKLSAKRAANPLLTRLAENEDVLIGVYGLLTESIKADRRIAPAGEWLLDN
;
A
#
# COMPACT_ATOMS: atom_id res chain seq x y z
N MET A 1 20.36 24.33 11.91
CA MET A 1 20.17 23.43 10.75
C MET A 1 18.69 23.43 10.41
N THR A 2 18.32 24.12 9.35
CA THR A 2 16.92 24.42 9.01
C THR A 2 16.45 23.46 7.94
N LEU A 3 15.65 22.44 8.29
CA LEU A 3 15.07 21.53 7.31
C LEU A 3 13.82 22.17 6.70
N ARG A 4 14.00 22.76 5.52
CA ARG A 4 12.92 23.20 4.63
C ARG A 4 12.26 21.99 3.98
N PHE A 5 11.08 21.60 4.46
CA PHE A 5 10.17 20.74 3.71
C PHE A 5 9.46 21.59 2.64
N GLN A 6 10.05 21.69 1.44
CA GLN A 6 9.36 22.23 0.27
C GLN A 6 8.39 21.18 -0.27
N GLY A 7 7.12 21.57 -0.33
CA GLY A 7 5.97 20.70 -0.48
C GLY A 7 5.81 20.07 -1.86
N TRP A 8 5.69 18.74 -1.87
CA TRP A 8 5.15 17.96 -2.99
C TRP A 8 3.80 17.31 -2.64
N PHE A 9 3.16 17.73 -1.54
CA PHE A 9 1.77 17.37 -1.24
C PHE A 9 0.79 18.18 -2.09
N ARG A 10 0.83 17.97 -3.42
CA ARG A 10 -0.39 18.15 -4.22
C ARG A 10 -1.34 17.04 -3.78
N ARG A 11 -2.15 17.35 -2.76
CA ARG A 11 -3.26 16.52 -2.27
C ARG A 11 -4.16 16.14 -3.45
N ARG A 12 -3.91 14.97 -4.01
CA ARG A 12 -4.97 14.16 -4.58
C ARG A 12 -5.17 13.02 -3.60
N SER A 13 -5.82 13.33 -2.48
CA SER A 13 -6.19 12.34 -1.47
C SER A 13 -6.93 11.19 -2.17
N PRO A 14 -6.39 9.96 -2.26
CA PRO A 14 -7.14 8.82 -2.79
C PRO A 14 -8.33 8.50 -1.89
N ALA A 15 -8.32 8.96 -0.62
CA ALA A 15 -9.42 8.87 0.32
C ALA A 15 -10.76 9.39 -0.25
N ARG A 16 -10.74 10.36 -1.17
CA ARG A 16 -11.96 10.88 -1.80
C ARG A 16 -12.52 10.00 -2.93
N LYS A 17 -11.77 9.00 -3.39
CA LYS A 17 -12.25 8.01 -4.38
C LYS A 17 -13.06 6.87 -3.76
N TYR A 18 -12.89 6.62 -2.46
CA TYR A 18 -13.50 5.47 -1.77
C TYR A 18 -14.55 5.89 -0.71
N SER A 19 -14.96 7.16 -0.70
CA SER A 19 -15.87 7.72 0.33
C SER A 19 -17.32 7.90 -0.14
N GLY A 20 -17.80 7.08 -1.07
CA GLY A 20 -19.21 7.08 -1.43
C GLY A 20 -19.62 5.86 -2.24
N ASP A 21 -20.57 5.08 -1.69
CA ASP A 21 -21.47 4.15 -2.39
C ASP A 21 -20.84 3.30 -3.49
N GLU A 22 -19.75 2.59 -3.20
CA GLU A 22 -19.38 1.47 -4.05
C GLU A 22 -20.41 0.36 -3.78
N LEU A 23 -21.32 0.18 -4.74
CA LEU A 23 -22.29 -0.92 -4.71
C LEU A 23 -21.53 -2.21 -4.39
N PRO A 24 -22.05 -3.06 -3.48
CA PRO A 24 -21.37 -4.31 -3.16
C PRO A 24 -21.06 -5.05 -4.46
N LEU A 25 -19.87 -5.64 -4.59
CA LEU A 25 -19.53 -6.44 -5.75
C LEU A 25 -20.60 -7.54 -5.90
N ARG A 26 -21.51 -7.36 -6.87
CA ARG A 26 -22.63 -8.28 -7.14
C ARG A 26 -22.33 -9.26 -8.27
N SER A 27 -21.13 -9.22 -8.84
CA SER A 27 -20.72 -10.17 -9.85
C SER A 27 -20.51 -11.54 -9.21
N GLU A 28 -21.02 -12.58 -9.85
CA GLU A 28 -20.70 -13.96 -9.49
C GLU A 28 -19.18 -14.20 -9.60
N LEU A 29 -18.65 -15.02 -8.68
CA LEU A 29 -17.27 -15.47 -8.77
C LEU A 29 -17.17 -16.56 -9.85
N PHE A 30 -16.03 -16.59 -10.54
CA PHE A 30 -15.71 -17.71 -11.39
C PHE A 30 -15.64 -19.02 -10.59
N SER A 31 -16.21 -20.08 -11.16
CA SER A 31 -15.90 -21.44 -10.73
C SER A 31 -14.41 -21.74 -10.94
N ALA A 32 -13.92 -22.84 -10.37
CA ALA A 32 -12.52 -23.25 -10.53
C ALA A 32 -12.12 -23.39 -12.02
N ASP A 33 -12.98 -24.01 -12.84
CA ASP A 33 -12.73 -24.20 -14.27
C ASP A 33 -12.74 -22.87 -15.04
N GLN A 34 -13.68 -21.98 -14.70
CA GLN A 34 -13.74 -20.63 -15.29
C GLN A 34 -12.50 -19.82 -14.92
N MET A 35 -12.04 -19.90 -13.66
CA MET A 35 -10.84 -19.22 -13.20
C MET A 35 -9.59 -19.74 -13.93
N GLN A 36 -9.51 -21.04 -14.19
CA GLN A 36 -8.40 -21.65 -14.93
C GLN A 36 -8.31 -21.12 -16.37
N GLU A 37 -9.42 -21.15 -17.12
CA GLU A 37 -9.44 -20.67 -18.51
C GLU A 37 -9.28 -19.14 -18.58
N HIS A 38 -9.86 -18.42 -17.63
CA HIS A 38 -9.65 -16.98 -17.50
C HIS A 38 -8.18 -16.66 -17.22
N GLY A 39 -7.52 -17.42 -16.34
CA GLY A 39 -6.10 -17.24 -16.03
C GLY A 39 -5.20 -17.41 -17.25
N LYS A 40 -5.44 -18.44 -18.09
CA LYS A 40 -4.71 -18.62 -19.36
C LYS A 40 -4.92 -17.44 -20.31
N THR A 41 -6.16 -17.00 -20.45
CA THR A 41 -6.54 -15.87 -21.30
C THR A 41 -5.85 -14.59 -20.82
N LEU A 42 -5.93 -14.31 -19.53
CA LEU A 42 -5.33 -13.15 -18.89
C LEU A 42 -3.81 -13.15 -19.07
N ALA A 43 -3.14 -14.28 -18.83
CA ALA A 43 -1.70 -14.41 -19.05
C ALA A 43 -1.30 -14.15 -20.51
N GLY A 44 -2.09 -14.61 -21.49
CA GLY A 44 -1.84 -14.36 -22.91
C GLY A 44 -2.02 -12.89 -23.33
N LEU A 45 -2.90 -12.15 -22.66
CA LEU A 45 -3.11 -10.71 -22.91
C LEU A 45 -1.94 -9.85 -22.42
N HIS A 46 -1.28 -10.25 -21.34
CA HIS A 46 -0.18 -9.49 -20.74
C HIS A 46 1.17 -9.84 -21.39
N LYS A 47 1.53 -9.13 -22.45
CA LYS A 47 2.86 -9.22 -23.07
C LYS A 47 3.91 -8.52 -22.21
N LEU A 48 4.97 -9.25 -21.84
CA LEU A 48 6.12 -8.68 -21.16
C LEU A 48 6.88 -7.74 -22.11
N SER A 49 7.32 -6.60 -21.59
CA SER A 49 8.23 -5.70 -22.30
C SER A 49 9.62 -6.33 -22.36
N ALA A 50 10.22 -6.41 -23.56
CA ALA A 50 11.62 -6.80 -23.74
C ALA A 50 12.61 -5.71 -23.26
N LYS A 51 12.13 -4.49 -23.00
CA LYS A 51 12.95 -3.39 -22.48
C LYS A 51 13.11 -3.54 -20.98
N ARG A 52 14.35 -3.39 -20.50
CA ARG A 52 14.64 -3.25 -19.07
C ARG A 52 14.06 -1.92 -18.57
N ALA A 53 13.09 -2.00 -17.67
CA ALA A 53 12.61 -0.84 -16.95
C ALA A 53 13.54 -0.56 -15.74
N ALA A 54 13.64 0.71 -15.36
CA ALA A 54 14.17 1.04 -14.03
C ALA A 54 13.33 0.29 -12.99
N ASN A 55 13.97 -0.30 -11.99
CA ASN A 55 13.29 -0.97 -10.88
C ASN A 55 13.40 -0.10 -9.62
N PRO A 56 12.65 1.01 -9.51
CA PRO A 56 12.67 1.86 -8.33
C PRO A 56 12.01 1.19 -7.13
N LEU A 57 11.34 0.03 -7.32
CA LEU A 57 10.61 -0.65 -6.25
C LEU A 57 11.55 -1.07 -5.12
N LEU A 58 12.71 -1.64 -5.43
CA LEU A 58 13.65 -2.08 -4.39
C LEU A 58 14.17 -0.90 -3.56
N THR A 59 14.49 0.21 -4.22
CA THR A 59 14.89 1.46 -3.52
C THR A 59 13.76 1.99 -2.65
N ARG A 60 12.53 2.05 -3.17
CA ARG A 60 11.37 2.52 -2.41
C ARG A 60 11.02 1.59 -1.24
N LEU A 61 11.22 0.28 -1.40
CA LEU A 61 11.02 -0.70 -0.33
C LEU A 61 12.05 -0.53 0.79
N ALA A 62 13.32 -0.30 0.46
CA ALA A 62 14.34 0.02 1.46
C ALA A 62 14.03 1.33 2.20
N GLU A 63 13.63 2.38 1.48
CA GLU A 63 13.18 3.63 2.13
C GLU A 63 11.95 3.43 3.02
N ASN A 64 11.02 2.54 2.62
CA ASN A 64 9.87 2.21 3.45
C ASN A 64 10.27 1.46 4.72
N GLU A 65 11.23 0.53 4.62
CA GLU A 65 11.76 -0.21 5.77
C GLU A 65 12.32 0.75 6.83
N ASP A 66 13.16 1.70 6.43
CA ASP A 66 13.71 2.72 7.33
C ASP A 66 12.60 3.53 8.04
N VAL A 67 11.57 3.93 7.30
CA VAL A 67 10.43 4.66 7.85
C VAL A 67 9.63 3.80 8.83
N LEU A 68 9.37 2.54 8.50
CA LEU A 68 8.61 1.63 9.36
C LEU A 68 9.35 1.35 10.68
N ILE A 69 10.67 1.14 10.63
CA ILE A 69 11.51 0.98 11.82
C ILE A 69 11.42 2.24 12.71
N GLY A 70 11.52 3.42 12.11
CA GLY A 70 11.39 4.69 12.84
C GLY A 70 10.03 4.85 13.51
N VAL A 71 8.94 4.55 12.79
CA VAL A 71 7.57 4.62 13.31
C VAL A 71 7.35 3.61 14.43
N TYR A 72 7.84 2.37 14.28
CA TYR A 72 7.76 1.34 15.31
C TYR A 72 8.36 1.81 16.65
N GLY A 73 9.54 2.44 16.60
CA GLY A 73 10.17 3.03 17.79
C GLY A 73 9.31 4.12 18.43
N LEU A 74 8.78 5.05 17.64
CA LEU A 74 7.94 6.14 18.15
C LEU A 74 6.63 5.63 18.78
N LEU A 75 6.02 4.60 18.20
CA LEU A 75 4.81 3.98 18.72
C LEU A 75 5.12 3.25 20.03
N THR A 76 6.23 2.51 20.10
CA THR A 76 6.67 1.81 21.30
C THR A 76 6.91 2.80 22.45
N GLU A 77 7.60 3.91 22.20
CA GLU A 77 7.81 4.97 23.22
C GLU A 77 6.51 5.66 23.62
N SER A 78 5.51 5.69 22.74
CA SER A 78 4.19 6.23 23.06
C SER A 78 3.39 5.31 23.97
N ILE A 79 3.44 3.99 23.72
CA ILE A 79 2.82 3.00 24.61
C ILE A 79 3.51 2.97 25.98
N LYS A 80 4.85 2.99 26.03
CA LYS A 80 5.61 3.05 27.30
C LYS A 80 5.23 4.25 28.16
N ALA A 81 4.87 5.36 27.51
CA ALA A 81 4.43 6.58 28.17
C ALA A 81 2.90 6.65 28.39
N ASP A 82 2.20 5.52 28.26
CA ASP A 82 0.75 5.37 28.41
C ASP A 82 -0.07 6.35 27.54
N ARG A 83 0.47 6.69 26.36
CA ARG A 83 -0.22 7.53 25.38
C ARG A 83 -1.04 6.68 24.44
N ARG A 84 -2.26 7.17 24.12
CA ARG A 84 -3.09 6.58 23.08
C ARG A 84 -2.41 6.67 21.72
N ILE A 85 -2.44 5.57 20.98
CA ILE A 85 -2.03 5.49 19.58
C ILE A 85 -3.27 5.31 18.69
N ALA A 86 -3.12 5.56 17.39
CA ALA A 86 -4.23 5.38 16.45
C ALA A 86 -4.37 3.90 16.07
N PRO A 87 -5.56 3.43 15.64
CA PRO A 87 -5.79 2.02 15.27
C PRO A 87 -4.82 1.50 14.20
N ALA A 88 -4.40 2.34 13.26
CA ALA A 88 -3.40 1.97 12.25
C ALA A 88 -2.00 1.73 12.84
N GLY A 89 -1.68 2.42 13.95
CA GLY A 89 -0.43 2.20 14.69
C GLY A 89 -0.48 0.91 15.51
N GLU A 90 -1.63 0.58 16.10
CA GLU A 90 -1.83 -0.71 16.77
C GLU A 90 -1.62 -1.87 15.78
N TRP A 91 -2.30 -1.81 14.62
CA TRP A 91 -2.14 -2.82 13.58
C TRP A 91 -0.68 -3.00 13.15
N LEU A 92 0.08 -1.91 13.01
CA LEU A 92 1.50 -1.97 12.62
C LEU A 92 2.38 -2.60 13.71
N LEU A 93 2.03 -2.48 14.98
CA LEU A 93 2.80 -3.13 16.06
C LEU A 93 2.54 -4.63 16.13
N ASP A 94 1.35 -5.06 15.69
CA ASP A 94 0.94 -6.46 15.68
C ASP A 94 1.46 -7.25 14.45
N ASN A 95 1.96 -6.56 13.41
CA ASN A 95 2.38 -7.15 12.12
C ASN A 95 3.80 -6.74 11.73
#